data_AF-A0A314LC78-F1
#
_entry.id   AF-A0A314LC78-F1
#
_cell.length_a   1.000
_cell.length_b   1.000
_cell.length_c   1.000
_cell.angle_alpha   90.00
_cell.angle_beta   90.00
_cell.angle_gamma   90.00
#
_symmetry.space_group_name_H-M   'P 1'
#
loop_
_entity.id
_entity.type
_entity.pdbx_description
1 polymer ?
#
loop_
_entity_poly.entity_id
_entity_poly.type
_entity_poly.pdbx_seq_one_letter_code
_entity_poly.pdbx_strand_id
1 'polypeptide(L)'
;MAVASDQATTICSHCDRAIPSSNLDLHVAHCSRKLEKCKICGDMVPKKHAEEHFLSTHATVTCSLCSETMEREVLTVHKGENCPQRIVTCEYCEFPLPAIDLFKHQEVCGNRTELCHLCSRYIRLRERDDHESRCNGGTNIVAESSRNISRAERDRGAPRRQPHEFSKKRLLFTIAITGVAVLFGSLIFQRKVENSQVP
;
A
#
# COMPACT_ATOMS: atom_id res chain seq x y z
N MET A 1 12.93 -11.96 -54.62
CA MET A 1 13.44 -13.11 -53.86
C MET A 1 14.36 -12.57 -52.79
N ALA A 2 14.01 -12.71 -51.52
CA ALA A 2 14.84 -12.23 -50.41
C ALA A 2 15.90 -13.29 -50.11
N VAL A 3 17.17 -12.93 -50.29
CA VAL A 3 18.30 -13.82 -50.00
C VAL A 3 18.45 -13.86 -48.48
N ALA A 4 17.94 -14.92 -47.85
CA ALA A 4 18.26 -15.23 -46.47
C ALA A 4 19.75 -15.59 -46.41
N SER A 5 20.58 -14.67 -45.93
CA SER A 5 21.98 -14.96 -45.65
C SER A 5 22.02 -15.75 -44.35
N ASP A 6 22.09 -17.08 -44.45
CA ASP A 6 22.43 -17.98 -43.35
C ASP A 6 23.90 -17.72 -42.95
N GLN A 7 24.12 -16.68 -42.16
CA GLN A 7 25.41 -16.47 -41.53
C GLN A 7 25.55 -17.47 -40.39
N ALA A 8 26.52 -18.37 -40.48
CA ALA A 8 26.90 -19.23 -39.36
C ALA A 8 27.12 -18.34 -38.12
N THR A 9 26.48 -18.70 -37.00
CA THR A 9 26.62 -18.00 -35.73
C THR A 9 27.30 -18.89 -34.72
N THR A 10 28.09 -18.29 -33.84
CA THR A 10 28.81 -18.95 -32.76
C THR A 10 28.53 -18.21 -31.46
N ILE A 11 28.39 -18.95 -30.36
CA ILE A 11 28.08 -18.37 -29.05
C ILE A 11 29.36 -17.79 -28.43
N CYS A 12 29.30 -16.54 -27.98
CA CYS A 12 30.38 -15.95 -27.21
C CYS A 12 30.41 -16.53 -25.79
N SER A 13 31.55 -17.08 -25.35
CA SER A 13 31.72 -17.66 -24.01
C SER A 13 31.65 -16.66 -22.85
N HIS A 14 31.66 -15.35 -23.13
CA HIS A 14 31.66 -14.29 -22.12
C HIS A 14 30.28 -13.67 -21.89
N CYS A 15 29.47 -13.53 -22.95
CA CYS A 15 28.12 -12.94 -22.87
C CYS A 15 26.99 -13.88 -23.29
N ASP A 16 27.33 -15.12 -23.67
CA ASP A 16 26.41 -16.18 -24.08
C ASP A 16 25.49 -15.82 -25.27
N ARG A 17 25.85 -14.77 -26.02
CA ARG A 17 25.09 -14.30 -27.19
C ARG A 17 25.59 -14.98 -28.46
N ALA A 18 24.66 -15.34 -29.35
CA ALA A 18 24.97 -15.80 -30.70
C ALA A 18 25.46 -14.64 -31.57
N ILE A 19 26.69 -14.74 -32.07
CA ILE A 19 27.36 -13.72 -32.88
C ILE A 19 27.74 -14.37 -34.23
N PRO A 20 27.60 -13.67 -35.37
CA PRO A 20 28.09 -14.18 -36.65
C PRO A 20 29.55 -14.60 -36.55
N SER A 21 29.88 -15.81 -37.03
CA SER A 21 31.20 -16.42 -36.87
C SER A 21 32.32 -15.54 -37.44
N SER A 22 32.05 -14.79 -38.51
CA SER A 22 33.01 -13.83 -39.11
C SER A 22 33.41 -12.68 -38.19
N ASN A 23 32.55 -12.32 -37.22
CA ASN A 23 32.75 -11.18 -36.32
C ASN A 23 33.03 -11.60 -34.87
N LEU A 24 33.14 -12.90 -34.58
CA LEU A 24 33.27 -13.43 -33.23
C LEU A 24 34.53 -12.91 -32.51
N ASP A 25 35.69 -12.93 -33.18
CA ASP A 25 36.96 -12.52 -32.55
C ASP A 25 36.96 -11.05 -32.14
N LEU A 26 36.45 -10.18 -33.02
CA LEU A 26 36.27 -8.76 -32.72
C LEU A 26 35.29 -8.60 -31.56
N HIS A 27 34.16 -9.30 -31.60
CA HIS A 27 33.18 -9.26 -30.51
C HIS A 27 33.79 -9.70 -29.18
N VAL A 28 34.50 -10.82 -29.11
CA VAL A 28 35.10 -11.34 -27.86
C VAL A 28 36.11 -10.35 -27.28
N ALA A 29 36.93 -9.73 -28.12
CA ALA A 29 37.89 -8.70 -27.69
C ALA A 29 37.19 -7.47 -27.08
N HIS A 30 36.08 -7.02 -27.66
CA HIS A 30 35.30 -5.91 -27.12
C HIS A 30 34.48 -6.31 -25.88
N CYS A 31 33.80 -7.45 -25.94
CA CYS A 31 32.91 -7.96 -24.91
C CYS A 31 33.64 -8.19 -23.59
N SER A 32 34.72 -8.98 -23.60
CA SER A 32 35.50 -9.29 -22.39
C SER A 32 36.14 -8.06 -21.73
N ARG A 33 36.54 -7.07 -22.53
CA ARG A 33 37.20 -5.85 -22.04
C ARG A 33 36.21 -4.82 -21.52
N LYS A 34 35.05 -4.65 -22.17
CA LYS A 34 34.14 -3.52 -21.92
C LYS A 34 32.87 -3.90 -21.16
N LEU A 35 32.43 -5.15 -21.25
CA LEU A 35 31.22 -5.62 -20.60
C LEU A 35 31.59 -6.57 -19.46
N GLU A 36 30.71 -6.70 -18.49
CA GLU A 36 30.75 -7.71 -17.45
C GLU A 36 29.33 -8.16 -17.09
N LYS A 37 29.23 -9.40 -16.57
CA LYS A 37 27.95 -9.95 -16.15
C LYS A 37 27.66 -9.50 -14.71
N CYS A 38 26.50 -8.88 -14.48
CA CYS A 38 26.06 -8.50 -13.15
C CYS A 38 25.89 -9.76 -12.28
N LYS A 39 26.40 -9.72 -11.05
CA LYS A 39 26.36 -10.86 -10.13
C LYS A 39 24.97 -11.11 -9.52
N ILE A 40 24.07 -10.14 -9.63
CA ILE A 40 22.74 -10.16 -8.99
C ILE A 40 21.68 -10.57 -10.01
N CYS A 41 21.55 -9.87 -11.13
CA CYS A 41 20.57 -10.20 -12.18
C CYS A 41 21.12 -11.05 -13.34
N GLY A 42 22.44 -11.13 -13.51
CA GLY A 42 23.05 -11.85 -14.64
C GLY A 42 23.09 -11.06 -15.96
N ASP A 43 22.69 -9.78 -15.97
CA ASP A 43 22.70 -8.95 -17.17
C ASP A 43 24.12 -8.54 -17.59
N MET A 44 24.34 -8.38 -18.90
CA MET A 44 25.60 -7.86 -19.43
C MET A 44 25.61 -6.34 -19.39
N VAL A 45 26.43 -5.77 -18.51
CA VAL A 45 26.52 -4.32 -18.26
C VAL A 45 27.90 -3.82 -18.67
N PRO A 46 28.02 -2.63 -19.30
CA PRO A 46 29.32 -2.01 -19.51
C PRO A 46 30.01 -1.74 -18.18
N LYS A 47 31.28 -2.14 -18.05
CA LYS A 47 32.08 -1.95 -16.81
C LYS A 47 32.09 -0.51 -16.31
N LYS A 48 32.02 0.46 -17.23
CA LYS A 48 31.94 1.90 -16.91
C LYS A 48 30.63 2.30 -16.20
N HIS A 49 29.55 1.56 -16.43
CA HIS A 49 28.22 1.83 -15.87
C HIS A 49 27.78 0.75 -14.87
N ALA A 50 28.69 -0.14 -14.46
CA ALA A 50 28.37 -1.23 -13.54
C ALA A 50 27.94 -0.70 -12.17
N GLU A 51 28.62 0.33 -11.67
CA GLU A 51 28.26 1.01 -10.42
C GLU A 51 26.89 1.72 -10.53
N GLU A 52 26.65 2.43 -11.63
CA GLU A 52 25.36 3.07 -11.88
C GLU A 52 24.22 2.05 -11.97
N HIS A 53 24.44 0.93 -12.67
CA HIS A 53 23.48 -0.18 -12.72
C HIS A 53 23.19 -0.73 -11.33
N PHE A 54 24.21 -0.95 -10.49
CA PHE A 54 24.02 -1.39 -9.12
C PHE A 54 23.20 -0.38 -8.32
N LEU A 55 23.55 0.90 -8.34
CA LEU A 55 22.85 1.96 -7.60
C LEU A 55 21.40 2.17 -8.06
N SER A 56 21.14 1.99 -9.35
CA SER A 56 19.81 2.17 -9.93
C SER A 56 18.93 0.93 -9.83
N THR A 57 19.49 -0.28 -9.79
CA THR A 57 18.71 -1.53 -9.92
C THR A 57 18.73 -2.36 -8.65
N HIS A 58 19.87 -2.43 -7.95
CA HIS A 58 20.09 -3.38 -6.85
C HIS A 58 20.36 -2.72 -5.50
N ALA A 59 20.75 -1.45 -5.47
CA ALA A 59 20.97 -0.77 -4.23
C ALA A 59 19.68 -0.67 -3.43
N THR A 60 19.81 -0.99 -2.14
CA THR A 60 18.73 -0.84 -1.19
C THR A 60 18.37 0.62 -1.00
N VAL A 61 17.11 0.85 -0.67
CA VAL A 61 16.53 2.16 -0.45
C VAL A 61 16.03 2.25 0.99
N THR A 62 16.11 3.44 1.55
CA THR A 62 15.62 3.71 2.91
C THR A 62 14.17 4.19 2.85
N CYS A 63 13.35 3.71 3.79
CA CYS A 63 12.00 4.21 3.96
C CYS A 63 12.03 5.60 4.60
N SER A 64 11.39 6.57 3.97
CA SER A 64 11.31 7.95 4.47
C SER A 64 10.51 8.12 5.76
N LEU A 65 9.70 7.13 6.14
CA LEU A 65 8.83 7.18 7.32
C LEU A 65 9.45 6.53 8.56
N CYS A 66 10.11 5.37 8.39
CA CYS A 66 10.67 4.59 9.50
C CYS A 66 12.19 4.41 9.44
N SER A 67 12.85 4.90 8.39
CA SER A 67 14.31 4.80 8.16
C SER A 67 14.84 3.37 7.99
N GLU A 68 13.98 2.37 7.86
CA GLU A 68 14.37 0.99 7.56
C GLU A 68 14.88 0.86 6.12
N THR A 69 15.88 0.01 5.90
CA THR A 69 16.51 -0.21 4.59
C THR A 69 15.97 -1.49 3.96
N MET A 70 15.57 -1.44 2.69
CA MET A 70 14.96 -2.55 1.97
C MET A 70 15.23 -2.49 0.47
N GLU A 71 14.87 -3.53 -0.27
CA GLU A 71 14.90 -3.51 -1.73
C GLU A 71 13.89 -2.53 -2.32
N ARG A 72 14.22 -1.94 -3.47
CA ARG A 72 13.38 -0.92 -4.12
C ARG A 72 11.98 -1.44 -4.46
N GLU A 73 11.89 -2.68 -4.91
CA GLU A 73 10.63 -3.33 -5.30
C GLU A 73 9.69 -3.49 -4.10
N VAL A 74 10.24 -3.72 -2.91
CA VAL A 74 9.49 -3.90 -1.66
C VAL A 74 9.07 -2.56 -1.03
N LEU A 75 9.73 -1.46 -1.36
CA LEU A 75 9.48 -0.15 -0.73
C LEU A 75 8.02 0.32 -0.87
N THR A 76 7.37 0.04 -1.99
CA THR A 76 5.97 0.45 -2.25
C THR A 76 5.01 -0.28 -1.31
N VAL A 77 5.14 -1.61 -1.23
CA VAL A 77 4.35 -2.47 -0.35
C VAL A 77 4.66 -2.17 1.11
N HIS A 78 5.93 -1.91 1.45
CA HIS A 78 6.30 -1.47 2.78
C HIS A 78 5.56 -0.19 3.17
N LYS A 79 5.62 0.87 2.37
CA LYS A 79 4.97 2.15 2.68
C LYS A 79 3.45 2.02 2.83
N GLY A 80 2.82 1.18 2.02
CA GLY A 80 1.36 0.99 2.03
C GLY A 80 0.85 0.13 3.18
N GLU A 81 1.56 -0.96 3.51
CA GLU A 81 0.98 -2.01 4.36
C GLU A 81 1.82 -2.34 5.59
N ASN A 82 3.15 -2.38 5.45
CA ASN A 82 4.02 -2.92 6.50
C ASN A 82 4.65 -1.83 7.38
N CYS A 83 4.76 -0.60 6.89
CA CYS A 83 5.46 0.46 7.58
C CYS A 83 4.76 0.77 8.91
N PRO A 84 5.47 0.71 10.06
CA PRO A 84 4.88 1.01 11.37
C PRO A 84 4.49 2.48 11.50
N GLN A 85 5.14 3.34 10.72
CA GLN A 85 4.91 4.78 10.69
C GLN A 85 3.90 5.22 9.61
N ARG A 86 3.27 4.28 8.89
CA ARG A 86 2.19 4.63 7.95
C ARG A 86 1.01 5.19 8.71
N ILE A 87 0.31 6.15 8.10
CA ILE A 87 -0.90 6.74 8.68
C ILE A 87 -2.10 5.84 8.40
N VAL A 88 -2.79 5.47 9.47
CA VAL A 88 -4.04 4.71 9.47
C VAL A 88 -5.08 5.46 10.30
N THR A 89 -6.36 5.23 10.03
CA THR A 89 -7.44 5.88 10.79
C THR A 89 -8.01 4.95 11.85
N CYS A 90 -8.31 5.51 13.01
CA CYS A 90 -9.05 4.79 14.05
C CYS A 90 -10.46 4.41 13.56
N GLU A 91 -10.85 3.15 13.73
CA GLU A 91 -12.19 2.67 13.33
C GLU A 91 -13.35 3.30 14.13
N TYR A 92 -13.06 3.83 15.32
CA TYR A 92 -14.07 4.36 16.24
C TYR A 92 -14.30 5.86 16.06
N CYS A 93 -13.21 6.64 15.99
CA CYS A 93 -13.23 8.11 15.97
C CYS A 93 -12.64 8.74 14.70
N GLU A 94 -12.21 7.91 13.74
CA GLU A 94 -11.65 8.33 12.44
C GLU A 94 -10.38 9.19 12.51
N PHE A 95 -9.81 9.36 13.71
CA PHE A 95 -8.58 10.12 13.90
C PHE A 95 -7.42 9.44 13.15
N PRO A 96 -6.62 10.18 12.35
CA PRO A 96 -5.45 9.65 11.66
C PRO A 96 -4.24 9.58 12.61
N LEU A 97 -3.56 8.44 12.65
CA LEU A 97 -2.39 8.20 13.49
C LEU A 97 -1.43 7.16 12.89
N PRO A 98 -0.16 7.13 13.33
CA PRO A 98 0.77 6.07 12.96
C PRO A 98 0.24 4.68 13.34
N ALA A 99 0.47 3.69 12.47
CA ALA A 99 0.02 2.31 12.70
C ALA A 99 0.56 1.70 14.00
N ILE A 100 1.77 2.08 14.41
CA ILE A 100 2.37 1.67 15.69
C ILE A 100 1.56 2.12 16.92
N ASP A 101 0.86 3.25 16.83
CA ASP A 101 0.09 3.83 17.93
C ASP A 101 -1.39 3.43 17.90
N LEU A 102 -1.86 2.88 16.78
CA LEU A 102 -3.28 2.57 16.54
C LEU A 102 -3.88 1.68 17.62
N PHE A 103 -3.20 0.58 17.98
CA PHE A 103 -3.72 -0.38 18.95
C PHE A 103 -3.94 0.27 20.33
N LYS A 104 -2.91 0.95 20.85
CA LYS A 104 -2.99 1.66 22.14
C LYS A 104 -4.09 2.72 22.15
N HIS A 105 -4.23 3.44 21.04
CA HIS A 105 -5.32 4.40 20.87
C HIS A 105 -6.69 3.71 20.90
N GLN A 106 -6.86 2.60 20.16
CA GLN A 106 -8.13 1.88 20.09
C GLN A 106 -8.57 1.26 21.43
N GLU A 107 -7.63 0.84 22.27
CA GLU A 107 -7.94 0.35 23.63
C GLU A 107 -8.64 1.42 24.48
N VAL A 108 -8.22 2.67 24.37
CA VAL A 108 -8.83 3.79 25.11
C VAL A 108 -10.05 4.34 24.36
N CYS A 109 -9.90 4.58 23.06
CA CYS A 109 -10.92 5.19 22.23
C CYS A 109 -12.18 4.34 22.14
N GLY A 110 -12.06 3.02 21.98
CA GLY A 110 -13.21 2.12 21.87
C GLY A 110 -14.07 2.05 23.15
N ASN A 111 -13.48 2.35 24.31
CA ASN A 111 -14.17 2.39 25.60
C ASN A 111 -14.88 3.72 25.87
N ARG A 112 -14.61 4.77 25.07
CA ARG A 112 -15.36 6.03 25.17
C ARG A 112 -16.82 5.78 24.83
N THR A 113 -17.72 6.46 25.53
CA THR A 113 -19.16 6.36 25.29
C THR A 113 -19.70 7.62 24.63
N GLU A 114 -20.63 7.44 23.71
CA GLU A 114 -21.42 8.52 23.10
C GLU A 114 -22.91 8.30 23.38
N LEU A 115 -23.67 9.39 23.43
CA LEU A 115 -25.11 9.34 23.66
C LEU A 115 -25.81 9.00 22.36
N CYS A 116 -26.55 7.88 22.33
CA CYS A 116 -27.42 7.59 21.20
C CYS A 116 -28.61 8.54 21.20
N HIS A 117 -28.83 9.24 20.08
CA HIS A 117 -29.95 10.18 19.93
C HIS A 117 -31.32 9.50 19.85
N LEU A 118 -31.38 8.21 19.49
CA LEU A 118 -32.63 7.48 19.33
C LEU A 118 -33.17 6.94 20.66
N CYS A 119 -32.31 6.34 21.50
CA CYS A 119 -32.74 5.74 22.77
C CYS A 119 -32.18 6.45 24.01
N SER A 120 -31.40 7.52 23.83
CA SER A 120 -30.77 8.31 24.91
C SER A 120 -29.89 7.51 25.87
N ARG A 121 -29.34 6.37 25.43
CA ARG A 121 -28.38 5.56 26.21
C ARG A 121 -26.96 5.92 25.81
N TYR A 122 -26.05 5.91 26.78
CA TYR A 122 -24.62 5.96 26.53
C TYR A 122 -24.13 4.61 26.04
N ILE A 123 -23.56 4.56 24.84
CA ILE A 123 -23.04 3.33 24.22
C ILE A 123 -21.57 3.52 23.92
N ARG A 124 -20.77 2.48 24.13
CA ARG A 124 -19.33 2.50 23.82
C ARG A 124 -19.13 2.54 22.31
N LEU A 125 -18.10 3.25 21.87
CA LEU A 125 -17.79 3.37 20.44
C LEU A 125 -17.58 2.01 19.76
N ARG A 126 -16.98 1.04 20.46
CA ARG A 126 -16.82 -0.34 19.93
C ARG A 126 -18.15 -1.08 19.75
N GLU A 127 -19.18 -0.73 20.50
CA GLU A 127 -20.49 -1.38 20.49
C GLU A 127 -21.51 -0.61 19.64
N ARG A 128 -21.09 0.48 18.97
CA ARG A 128 -21.97 1.40 18.25
C ARG A 128 -22.70 0.71 17.09
N ASP A 129 -21.98 -0.01 16.24
CA ASP A 129 -22.56 -0.66 15.05
C ASP A 129 -23.57 -1.76 15.45
N ASP A 130 -23.23 -2.54 16.48
CA ASP A 130 -24.12 -3.55 17.06
C ASP A 130 -25.36 -2.90 17.67
N HIS A 131 -25.19 -1.77 18.37
CA HIS A 131 -26.30 -1.02 18.93
C HIS A 131 -27.21 -0.46 17.83
N GLU A 132 -26.65 0.17 16.80
CA GLU A 132 -27.40 0.78 15.70
C GLU A 132 -28.31 -0.25 15.02
N SER A 133 -27.80 -1.46 14.81
CA SER A 133 -28.59 -2.55 14.19
C SER A 133 -29.77 -3.04 15.05
N ARG A 134 -29.76 -2.78 16.36
CA ARG A 134 -30.76 -3.25 17.35
C ARG A 134 -31.45 -2.09 18.07
N CYS A 135 -31.21 -0.86 17.65
CA CYS A 135 -31.71 0.31 18.36
C CYS A 135 -33.18 0.53 18.03
N ASN A 136 -34.04 0.27 19.02
CA ASN A 136 -35.50 0.37 18.83
C ASN A 136 -36.05 1.78 19.08
N GLY A 137 -35.21 2.81 19.24
CA GLY A 137 -35.65 4.20 19.47
C GLY A 137 -36.48 4.45 20.73
N GLY A 138 -36.67 3.43 21.58
CA GLY A 138 -37.38 3.57 22.83
C GLY A 138 -36.55 4.36 23.82
N THR A 139 -37.01 5.55 24.20
CA THR A 139 -36.54 6.27 25.38
C THR A 139 -36.95 5.48 26.62
N ASN A 140 -36.17 4.45 26.97
CA ASN A 140 -36.25 3.90 28.31
C ASN A 140 -35.59 4.92 29.25
N ILE A 141 -36.33 5.97 29.60
CA ILE A 141 -36.10 6.72 30.83
C ILE A 141 -36.53 5.81 31.98
N VAL A 142 -35.86 4.67 32.14
CA VAL A 142 -35.75 4.04 33.43
C VAL A 142 -34.43 4.54 33.96
N ALA A 143 -34.52 5.56 34.80
CA ALA A 143 -33.44 5.95 35.67
C ALA A 143 -32.98 4.68 36.42
N GLU A 144 -31.88 4.08 35.98
CA GLU A 144 -31.22 3.01 36.72
C GLU A 144 -30.50 3.66 37.91
N SER A 145 -31.34 4.08 38.88
CA SER A 145 -30.91 4.44 40.21
C SER A 145 -30.71 3.15 40.98
N SER A 146 -29.48 3.01 41.48
CA SER A 146 -29.08 2.12 42.56
C SER A 146 -28.72 0.67 42.18
N ARG A 147 -27.40 0.48 42.03
CA ARG A 147 -26.56 -0.36 42.90
C ARG A 147 -27.16 -1.70 43.35
N ASN A 148 -26.39 -2.74 43.04
CA ASN A 148 -26.39 -4.11 43.54
C ASN A 148 -27.16 -5.10 42.66
N ILE A 149 -26.41 -5.89 41.88
CA ILE A 149 -26.40 -7.36 41.98
C ILE A 149 -25.08 -7.90 41.40
N SER A 150 -24.35 -8.56 42.30
CA SER A 150 -23.42 -9.68 42.11
C SER A 150 -22.17 -9.56 41.23
N ARG A 151 -21.05 -9.42 41.94
CA ARG A 151 -19.81 -10.17 41.68
C ARG A 151 -20.11 -11.68 41.68
N ALA A 152 -20.17 -12.27 40.50
CA ALA A 152 -19.96 -13.69 40.14
C ALA A 152 -20.44 -13.78 38.68
N GLU A 153 -19.69 -14.18 37.66
CA GLU A 153 -18.77 -15.28 37.54
C GLU A 153 -17.65 -14.90 36.56
N ARG A 154 -16.39 -14.96 37.00
CA ARG A 154 -15.30 -15.34 36.10
C ARG A 154 -15.25 -16.85 36.17
N ASP A 155 -15.68 -17.51 35.11
CA ASP A 155 -14.91 -18.56 34.44
C ASP A 155 -15.80 -19.26 33.41
N ARG A 156 -15.45 -19.09 32.14
CA ARG A 156 -15.61 -20.08 31.07
C ARG A 156 -15.07 -19.48 29.79
N GLY A 157 -13.91 -20.01 29.39
CA GLY A 157 -13.24 -19.65 28.15
C GLY A 157 -14.15 -19.73 26.94
N ALA A 158 -13.88 -18.88 25.96
CA ALA A 158 -14.49 -18.93 24.65
C ALA A 158 -13.41 -19.01 23.56
N PRO A 159 -13.67 -19.77 22.49
CA PRO A 159 -12.66 -20.22 21.54
C PRO A 159 -12.32 -19.16 20.48
N ARG A 160 -11.12 -19.31 19.92
CA ARG A 160 -10.59 -18.64 18.73
C ARG A 160 -11.60 -18.63 17.58
N ARG A 161 -11.97 -17.46 17.06
CA ARG A 161 -12.64 -17.31 15.76
C ARG A 161 -12.08 -16.16 14.93
N GLN A 162 -12.16 -16.42 13.63
CA GLN A 162 -11.42 -15.92 12.48
C GLN A 162 -11.77 -14.48 12.04
N PRO A 163 -10.99 -13.85 11.12
CA PRO A 163 -11.19 -12.47 10.74
C PRO A 163 -12.43 -12.33 9.85
N HIS A 164 -13.35 -11.43 10.24
CA HIS A 164 -14.57 -11.18 9.49
C HIS A 164 -14.34 -10.08 8.45
N GLU A 165 -14.28 -10.52 7.20
CA GLU A 165 -14.68 -9.87 5.96
C GLU A 165 -15.23 -8.44 6.07
N PHE A 166 -14.59 -7.56 5.30
CA PHE A 166 -14.88 -6.14 5.14
C PHE A 166 -16.34 -5.88 4.76
N SER A 167 -17.02 -5.04 5.55
CA SER A 167 -18.37 -4.58 5.27
C SER A 167 -18.40 -3.66 4.04
N LYS A 168 -19.04 -4.14 2.98
CA LYS A 168 -19.20 -3.55 1.63
C LYS A 168 -19.88 -2.18 1.59
N LYS A 169 -20.31 -1.62 2.73
CA LYS A 169 -20.92 -0.29 2.83
C LYS A 169 -19.90 0.86 2.72
N ARG A 170 -18.61 0.59 2.99
CA ARG A 170 -17.53 1.60 2.93
C ARG A 170 -16.97 1.86 1.53
N LEU A 171 -17.34 1.06 0.52
CA LEU A 171 -16.90 1.20 -0.88
C LEU A 171 -17.67 2.29 -1.64
N LEU A 172 -18.88 2.66 -1.20
CA LEU A 172 -19.69 3.66 -1.88
C LEU A 172 -19.25 5.10 -1.57
N PHE A 173 -18.66 5.34 -0.40
CA PHE A 173 -18.19 6.68 -0.01
C PHE A 173 -16.89 7.10 -0.70
N THR A 174 -16.06 6.16 -1.19
CA THR A 174 -14.82 6.48 -1.91
C THR A 174 -15.04 6.81 -3.39
N ILE A 175 -16.16 6.39 -3.99
CA ILE A 175 -16.47 6.67 -5.41
C ILE A 175 -16.99 8.12 -5.61
N ALA A 176 -17.65 8.70 -4.60
CA ALA A 176 -18.17 10.06 -4.69
C ALA A 176 -17.07 11.13 -4.65
N ILE A 177 -15.95 10.87 -3.97
CA ILE A 177 -14.85 11.84 -3.79
C ILE A 177 -13.93 11.88 -5.04
N THR A 178 -13.78 10.77 -5.77
CA THR A 178 -12.96 10.72 -6.99
C THR A 178 -13.68 11.26 -8.23
N GLY A 179 -15.02 11.20 -8.28
CA GLY A 179 -15.80 11.74 -9.42
C GLY A 179 -15.78 13.27 -9.52
N VAL A 180 -15.74 13.97 -8.38
CA VAL A 180 -15.74 15.46 -8.38
C VAL A 180 -14.38 16.03 -8.77
N ALA A 181 -13.27 15.34 -8.43
CA ALA A 181 -11.91 15.80 -8.77
C ALA A 181 -11.62 15.76 -10.28
N VAL A 182 -12.19 14.80 -11.03
CA VAL A 182 -11.98 14.65 -12.49
C VAL A 182 -12.72 15.74 -13.28
N LEU A 183 -13.89 16.18 -12.80
CA LEU A 183 -14.68 17.21 -13.47
C LEU A 183 -14.08 18.63 -13.31
N PHE A 184 -13.54 18.96 -12.14
CA PHE A 184 -12.87 20.25 -11.93
C PHE A 184 -11.51 20.36 -12.65
N GLY A 185 -10.76 19.25 -12.77
CA GLY A 185 -9.50 19.23 -13.52
C GLY A 185 -9.67 19.47 -15.03
N SER A 186 -10.79 19.03 -15.60
CA SER A 186 -11.05 19.12 -17.06
C SER A 186 -11.49 20.52 -17.51
N LEU A 187 -12.18 21.28 -16.66
CA LEU A 187 -12.65 22.64 -16.99
C LEU A 187 -11.53 23.69 -16.91
N ILE A 188 -10.56 23.50 -16.03
CA ILE A 188 -9.43 24.44 -15.87
C ILE A 188 -8.43 24.30 -17.03
N PHE A 189 -8.29 23.11 -17.62
CA PHE A 189 -7.35 22.86 -18.71
C PHE A 189 -7.85 23.36 -20.08
N GLN A 190 -9.15 23.24 -20.36
CA GLN A 190 -9.76 23.78 -21.60
C GLN A 190 -9.60 25.30 -21.72
N ARG A 191 -9.75 26.03 -20.61
CA ARG A 191 -9.67 27.50 -20.59
C ARG A 191 -8.26 28.05 -20.80
N LYS A 192 -7.22 27.23 -20.62
CA LYS A 192 -5.82 27.62 -20.86
C LYS A 192 -5.38 27.41 -22.31
N VAL A 193 -6.07 26.56 -23.08
CA VAL A 193 -5.74 26.29 -24.48
C VAL A 193 -6.34 27.34 -25.43
N GLU A 194 -7.52 27.89 -25.13
CA GLU A 194 -8.15 28.94 -25.96
C GLU A 194 -7.41 30.28 -25.95
N ASN A 195 -6.62 30.59 -24.90
CA ASN A 195 -5.98 31.90 -24.76
C ASN A 195 -4.55 31.96 -25.30
N SER A 196 -4.06 30.91 -25.97
CA SER A 196 -2.71 30.85 -26.56
C SER A 196 -2.70 30.67 -28.09
N GLN A 197 -3.85 30.79 -28.76
CA GLN A 197 -3.92 30.81 -30.22
C GLN A 197 -4.85 31.92 -30.72
N VAL A 198 -4.31 33.14 -30.82
CA VAL A 198 -4.77 34.14 -31.79
C VAL A 198 -3.50 34.80 -32.35
N PRO A 199 -3.37 34.97 -33.68
CA PRO A 199 -2.13 35.36 -34.36
C PRO A 199 -1.66 36.79 -34.07
#